data_AF-A0A3S3PFL4-F1
#
_entry.id   AF-A0A3S3PFL4-F1
#
_cell.length_a   1.000
_cell.length_b   1.000
_cell.length_c   1.000
_cell.angle_alpha   90.00
_cell.angle_beta   90.00
_cell.angle_gamma   90.00
#
_symmetry.space_group_name_H-M   'P 1'
#
loop_
_entity.id
_entity.type
_entity.pdbx_description
1 polymer ?
#
loop_
_entity_poly.entity_id
_entity_poly.type
_entity_poly.pdbx_seq_one_letter_code
_entity_poly.pdbx_strand_id
1 'polypeptide(L)'
;MTLSSLSSSAMSNGMLVSKTGSFCPIKDPRALHQESMFSYPGLLSKHSVLSKSLSVSANPANQQLFSTIKPPSMEQTPKLLSMIERRCYSLGTAKQPSFSVGVKFQLDDVIEAQQFDRDILNAIFEVAREMERIEKNSPGSQILKGYLMATLFYEPSTRTRLSFESAMKRLGGEVLTTENAREFSSAAKGETLEDTIRTVEGYADIIVMRHFESGAARRAASTASIPVINAGDGPGQHPTQALLDVYTIEREIGKLDGITVGLVGDLANGRTVRSLAYLLAKYQDVKIYFVAPDVVKMKDDIKDYLTSKGVAWEESSDLMEVASKCDVVYQTRIQRERFSERVDLYEEARGKYIVDASVMKVLQKHAVIMHPLPRLDEITVDVDGDPRAAYFRQAKNGLYIRMALLKLLLLGW
;
A
#
# COMPACT_ATOMS: atom_id res chain seq x y z
N MET A 1 -6.15 78.97 24.27
CA MET A 1 -4.73 79.17 23.87
C MET A 1 -4.49 78.26 22.68
N THR A 2 -4.82 78.76 21.48
CA THR A 2 -3.88 79.23 20.42
C THR A 2 -3.33 78.05 19.62
N LEU A 3 -3.90 77.74 18.44
CA LEU A 3 -3.63 78.34 17.09
C LEU A 3 -2.22 77.96 16.60
N SER A 4 -1.94 77.51 15.36
CA SER A 4 -2.51 77.81 14.03
C SER A 4 -1.85 76.88 12.97
N SER A 5 -2.56 76.33 11.98
CA SER A 5 -2.73 76.80 10.57
C SER A 5 -1.79 76.11 9.55
N LEU A 6 -2.32 75.33 8.58
CA LEU A 6 -2.62 75.66 7.15
C LEU A 6 -1.33 75.69 6.28
N SER A 7 -1.26 75.15 5.05
CA SER A 7 -2.21 75.26 3.94
C SER A 7 -1.98 74.27 2.76
N SER A 8 -3.08 74.06 2.03
CA SER A 8 -3.32 73.66 0.63
C SER A 8 -2.19 73.78 -0.43
N SER A 9 -2.16 72.98 -1.51
CA SER A 9 -3.01 73.19 -2.71
C SER A 9 -2.81 72.12 -3.81
N ALA A 10 -3.79 72.07 -4.72
CA ALA A 10 -4.08 71.05 -5.73
C ALA A 10 -3.65 71.44 -7.17
N MET A 11 -4.01 70.56 -8.13
CA MET A 11 -4.02 70.69 -9.61
C MET A 11 -2.72 70.27 -10.33
N SER A 12 -2.68 69.64 -11.52
CA SER A 12 -3.67 69.09 -12.46
C SER A 12 -2.91 68.42 -13.63
N ASN A 13 -3.61 67.56 -14.40
CA ASN A 13 -3.46 67.25 -15.83
C ASN A 13 -2.20 66.55 -16.40
N GLY A 14 -2.46 65.49 -17.18
CA GLY A 14 -1.54 64.94 -18.18
C GLY A 14 -1.98 63.59 -18.75
N MET A 15 -2.91 63.60 -19.70
CA MET A 15 -3.37 62.45 -20.50
C MET A 15 -2.91 62.63 -21.96
N LEU A 16 -2.34 61.59 -22.57
CA LEU A 16 -2.18 61.37 -24.03
C LEU A 16 -2.04 59.85 -24.21
N VAL A 17 -3.03 59.09 -24.69
CA VAL A 17 -3.63 59.00 -26.04
C VAL A 17 -2.56 58.63 -27.09
N SER A 18 -2.51 57.39 -27.59
CA SER A 18 -3.19 56.92 -28.82
C SER A 18 -2.52 55.61 -29.25
N LYS A 19 -3.07 54.67 -30.04
CA LYS A 19 -4.36 54.41 -30.69
C LYS A 19 -4.21 53.03 -31.38
N THR A 20 -5.31 52.24 -31.41
CA THR A 20 -5.86 51.43 -32.53
C THR A 20 -4.94 50.49 -33.34
N GLY A 21 -5.30 49.28 -33.77
CA GLY A 21 -6.56 48.55 -33.91
C GLY A 21 -6.20 47.19 -34.57
N SER A 22 -6.79 46.07 -34.16
CA SER A 22 -8.05 45.49 -34.64
C SER A 22 -7.97 44.73 -35.98
N PHE A 23 -8.45 43.47 -35.93
CA PHE A 23 -9.01 42.58 -36.97
C PHE A 23 -8.19 41.42 -37.57
N CYS A 24 -8.63 40.21 -37.20
CA CYS A 24 -8.61 38.88 -37.87
C CYS A 24 -9.20 38.91 -39.33
N PRO A 25 -9.27 37.82 -40.16
CA PRO A 25 -9.25 36.36 -39.84
C PRO A 25 -8.61 35.36 -40.88
N ILE A 26 -8.47 34.09 -40.44
CA ILE A 26 -8.70 32.77 -41.10
C ILE A 26 -8.18 32.48 -42.53
N LYS A 27 -7.41 31.39 -42.70
CA LYS A 27 -7.64 30.27 -43.67
C LYS A 27 -6.58 29.13 -43.58
N ASP A 28 -7.06 27.89 -43.42
CA ASP A 28 -6.44 26.58 -43.77
C ASP A 28 -6.74 26.27 -45.28
N PRO A 29 -6.33 25.20 -46.01
CA PRO A 29 -5.40 24.05 -45.77
C PRO A 29 -4.49 23.60 -46.96
N ARG A 30 -3.60 22.60 -46.67
CA ARG A 30 -3.04 21.47 -47.50
C ARG A 30 -2.15 21.71 -48.75
N ALA A 31 -0.97 21.06 -48.75
CA ALA A 31 -0.19 20.40 -49.84
C ALA A 31 1.32 20.36 -49.41
N LEU A 32 2.24 19.44 -49.74
CA LEU A 32 2.34 18.22 -50.57
C LEU A 32 3.70 17.54 -50.21
N HIS A 33 3.83 16.26 -50.59
CA HIS A 33 4.98 15.34 -50.55
C HIS A 33 6.42 15.88 -50.76
N GLN A 34 7.42 15.26 -50.11
CA GLN A 34 8.48 14.49 -50.80
C GLN A 34 9.39 13.67 -49.86
N GLU A 35 9.77 12.50 -50.36
CA GLU A 35 10.66 11.47 -49.81
C GLU A 35 12.14 11.88 -49.75
N SER A 36 12.92 11.25 -48.87
CA SER A 36 14.27 10.77 -49.24
C SER A 36 14.72 9.59 -48.37
N MET A 37 15.11 8.52 -49.06
CA MET A 37 15.84 7.35 -48.55
C MET A 37 17.26 7.74 -48.15
N PHE A 38 17.86 7.04 -47.17
CA PHE A 38 19.27 6.67 -47.25
C PHE A 38 19.56 5.35 -46.53
N SER A 39 20.48 4.61 -47.14
CA SER A 39 20.73 3.18 -47.04
C SER A 39 21.70 2.74 -45.92
N TYR A 40 21.62 1.45 -45.58
CA TYR A 40 22.61 0.64 -44.87
C TYR A 40 23.95 0.50 -45.64
N PRO A 41 25.04 0.16 -44.93
CA PRO A 41 25.63 -1.20 -45.01
C PRO A 41 25.98 -1.75 -43.60
N GLY A 42 26.03 -3.03 -43.24
CA GLY A 42 26.26 -4.27 -43.97
C GLY A 42 27.61 -4.88 -43.53
N LEU A 43 27.66 -5.86 -42.60
CA LEU A 43 28.70 -6.90 -42.58
C LEU A 43 28.39 -8.12 -41.66
N LEU A 44 28.44 -9.28 -42.31
CA LEU A 44 28.49 -10.70 -41.92
C LEU A 44 29.77 -11.03 -41.09
N SER A 45 30.02 -12.13 -40.35
CA SER A 45 29.47 -13.51 -40.26
C SER A 45 30.04 -14.26 -39.02
N LYS A 46 29.44 -15.44 -38.74
CA LYS A 46 29.99 -16.69 -38.13
C LYS A 46 30.18 -16.78 -36.60
N HIS A 47 29.37 -17.62 -35.95
CA HIS A 47 29.80 -18.97 -35.52
C HIS A 47 28.61 -19.88 -35.14
N SER A 48 28.85 -21.17 -35.31
CA SER A 48 27.94 -22.31 -35.36
C SER A 48 27.65 -22.98 -34.02
N VAL A 49 26.41 -23.48 -33.90
CA VAL A 49 26.00 -24.84 -33.47
C VAL A 49 26.66 -25.45 -32.22
N LEU A 50 25.84 -25.71 -31.19
CA LEU A 50 25.80 -26.98 -30.45
C LEU A 50 24.47 -27.08 -29.68
N SER A 51 23.48 -27.72 -30.31
CA SER A 51 22.28 -28.22 -29.66
C SER A 51 22.57 -29.59 -29.05
N LYS A 52 22.47 -29.72 -27.72
CA LYS A 52 22.40 -31.03 -27.05
C LYS A 52 20.93 -31.38 -26.84
N SER A 53 20.44 -32.26 -27.71
CA SER A 53 19.24 -33.06 -27.49
C SER A 53 19.54 -34.13 -26.43
N LEU A 54 18.73 -34.15 -25.36
CA LEU A 54 18.64 -35.29 -24.46
C LEU A 54 17.42 -36.10 -24.87
N SER A 55 17.70 -37.21 -25.55
CA SER A 55 16.80 -38.33 -25.79
C SER A 55 16.82 -39.23 -24.55
N VAL A 56 15.65 -39.49 -23.97
CA VAL A 56 15.48 -40.58 -22.99
C VAL A 56 14.72 -41.69 -23.72
N SER A 57 15.44 -42.77 -23.98
CA SER A 57 14.89 -44.00 -24.55
C SER A 57 14.06 -44.74 -23.52
N ALA A 58 12.86 -45.15 -23.92
CA ALA A 58 12.10 -46.19 -23.26
C ALA A 58 12.84 -47.53 -23.41
N ASN A 59 12.94 -48.31 -22.32
CA ASN A 59 13.22 -49.74 -22.40
C ASN A 59 12.30 -50.48 -21.41
N PRO A 60 11.55 -51.51 -21.85
CA PRO A 60 10.57 -52.22 -21.02
C PRO A 60 11.18 -53.51 -20.45
N ALA A 61 11.19 -53.67 -19.13
CA ALA A 61 11.49 -54.96 -18.48
C ALA A 61 10.93 -54.99 -17.06
N ASN A 62 9.67 -55.41 -16.90
CA ASN A 62 9.30 -56.52 -16.02
C ASN A 62 7.79 -56.69 -16.00
N GLN A 63 7.37 -57.82 -16.56
CA GLN A 63 6.02 -58.36 -16.47
C GLN A 63 6.04 -59.50 -15.44
N GLN A 64 5.03 -59.50 -14.57
CA GLN A 64 4.31 -60.63 -13.98
C GLN A 64 4.32 -60.80 -12.44
N LEU A 65 3.12 -61.23 -12.00
CA LEU A 65 2.68 -61.84 -10.73
C LEU A 65 2.20 -60.82 -9.67
N PHE A 66 0.96 -60.76 -9.18
CA PHE A 66 -0.19 -61.69 -9.14
C PHE A 66 -1.54 -60.95 -8.94
N SER A 67 -2.59 -61.50 -9.56
CA SER A 67 -4.05 -61.56 -9.27
C SER A 67 -4.77 -60.66 -8.23
N THR A 68 -5.80 -59.97 -8.74
CA THR A 68 -7.26 -60.09 -8.45
C THR A 68 -7.79 -60.11 -7.01
N ILE A 69 -8.44 -59.02 -6.55
CA ILE A 69 -9.58 -59.06 -5.60
C ILE A 69 -10.60 -57.93 -5.91
N LYS A 70 -11.88 -58.30 -6.05
CA LYS A 70 -13.08 -57.43 -6.13
C LYS A 70 -13.86 -57.48 -4.79
N PRO A 71 -14.72 -56.49 -4.47
CA PRO A 71 -15.31 -56.30 -3.15
C PRO A 71 -16.69 -57.00 -2.98
N PRO A 72 -17.18 -57.22 -1.74
CA PRO A 72 -18.54 -57.68 -1.51
C PRO A 72 -19.51 -56.56 -1.05
N SER A 73 -20.79 -56.83 -1.29
CA SER A 73 -22.00 -56.01 -1.10
C SER A 73 -22.79 -56.35 0.20
N MET A 74 -23.76 -55.48 0.52
CA MET A 74 -24.87 -55.51 1.51
C MET A 74 -25.40 -56.90 1.94
N GLU A 75 -25.96 -57.14 3.14
CA GLU A 75 -27.20 -56.53 3.69
C GLU A 75 -27.59 -57.13 5.09
N GLN A 76 -28.47 -56.42 5.83
CA GLN A 76 -29.46 -56.86 6.87
C GLN A 76 -29.26 -56.49 8.37
N THR A 77 -30.31 -55.82 8.89
CA THR A 77 -30.64 -55.27 10.24
C THR A 77 -31.52 -56.28 11.05
N PRO A 78 -32.26 -56.02 12.18
CA PRO A 78 -32.44 -54.82 13.06
C PRO A 78 -32.64 -55.08 14.61
N LYS A 79 -32.92 -53.99 15.36
CA LYS A 79 -33.67 -53.80 16.65
C LYS A 79 -32.96 -53.99 18.02
N LEU A 80 -32.87 -52.90 18.79
CA LEU A 80 -33.83 -52.62 19.89
C LEU A 80 -33.80 -51.13 20.28
N LEU A 81 -34.98 -50.55 20.38
CA LEU A 81 -35.29 -49.14 20.65
C LEU A 81 -36.02 -49.11 22.00
N SER A 82 -35.63 -48.20 22.90
CA SER A 82 -36.49 -47.36 23.77
C SER A 82 -36.04 -47.24 25.24
N MET A 83 -36.22 -46.00 25.73
CA MET A 83 -36.10 -45.44 27.09
C MET A 83 -34.64 -45.15 27.51
N ILE A 84 -34.23 -43.90 27.78
CA ILE A 84 -34.87 -42.89 28.63
C ILE A 84 -34.66 -41.45 28.09
N GLU A 85 -35.71 -40.68 28.28
CA GLU A 85 -35.94 -39.26 27.99
C GLU A 85 -35.05 -38.23 28.72
N ARG A 86 -34.93 -37.06 28.07
CA ARG A 86 -34.75 -35.69 28.62
C ARG A 86 -33.37 -35.22 29.09
N ARG A 87 -32.73 -34.39 28.25
CA ARG A 87 -32.58 -32.93 28.52
C ARG A 87 -32.10 -32.20 27.27
N CYS A 88 -32.96 -31.31 26.75
CA CYS A 88 -32.61 -30.34 25.72
C CYS A 88 -31.76 -29.22 26.33
N TYR A 89 -30.62 -28.94 25.71
CA TYR A 89 -30.02 -27.60 25.66
C TYR A 89 -29.79 -27.26 24.20
N SER A 90 -30.36 -26.13 23.77
CA SER A 90 -30.23 -25.59 22.43
C SER A 90 -28.78 -25.21 22.16
N LEU A 91 -28.08 -26.01 21.35
CA LEU A 91 -26.90 -25.54 20.64
C LEU A 91 -27.39 -24.65 19.51
N GLY A 92 -27.16 -23.35 19.67
CA GLY A 92 -27.32 -22.38 18.60
C GLY A 92 -26.55 -22.87 17.38
N THR A 93 -27.26 -23.02 16.27
CA THR A 93 -26.68 -23.34 14.97
C THR A 93 -25.64 -22.27 14.65
N ALA A 94 -24.36 -22.60 14.76
CA ALA A 94 -23.32 -21.84 14.11
C ALA A 94 -23.68 -21.81 12.62
N LYS A 95 -24.00 -20.61 12.10
CA LYS A 95 -24.12 -20.38 10.66
C LYS A 95 -22.79 -20.78 10.04
N GLN A 96 -22.75 -21.97 9.46
CA GLN A 96 -21.72 -22.33 8.50
C GLN A 96 -21.85 -21.35 7.34
N PRO A 97 -20.80 -20.60 6.97
CA PRO A 97 -20.91 -19.72 5.83
C PRO A 97 -21.02 -20.59 4.58
N SER A 98 -22.17 -20.51 3.92
CA SER A 98 -22.43 -21.22 2.68
C SER A 98 -21.69 -20.52 1.55
N PHE A 99 -20.45 -20.94 1.30
CA PHE A 99 -19.67 -20.46 0.16
C PHE A 99 -19.87 -21.40 -1.02
N SER A 100 -20.47 -20.90 -2.09
CA SER A 100 -20.49 -21.55 -3.40
C SER A 100 -19.12 -21.42 -4.07
N VAL A 101 -18.63 -22.53 -4.64
CA VAL A 101 -17.42 -22.54 -5.47
C VAL A 101 -17.59 -21.55 -6.63
N GLY A 102 -16.83 -20.45 -6.61
CA GLY A 102 -16.86 -19.42 -7.66
C GLY A 102 -16.65 -17.97 -7.19
N VAL A 103 -16.90 -17.62 -5.93
CA VAL A 103 -16.58 -16.29 -5.36
C VAL A 103 -16.26 -16.46 -3.88
N LYS A 104 -14.97 -16.58 -3.51
CA LYS A 104 -14.57 -16.66 -2.09
C LYS A 104 -14.65 -15.30 -1.40
N PHE A 105 -14.42 -14.22 -2.15
CA PHE A 105 -14.31 -12.84 -1.66
C PHE A 105 -14.29 -11.86 -2.85
N GLN A 106 -14.94 -10.69 -2.71
CA GLN A 106 -14.83 -9.57 -3.66
C GLN A 106 -14.47 -8.30 -2.89
N LEU A 107 -13.46 -7.58 -3.39
CA LEU A 107 -13.01 -6.29 -2.88
C LEU A 107 -13.37 -5.24 -3.93
N ASP A 108 -14.05 -4.17 -3.52
CA ASP A 108 -14.48 -3.11 -4.45
C ASP A 108 -13.48 -1.96 -4.48
N ASP A 109 -13.20 -1.36 -3.32
CA ASP A 109 -12.25 -0.26 -3.15
C ASP A 109 -11.27 -0.50 -2.00
N VAL A 110 -10.14 0.20 -2.02
CA VAL A 110 -9.14 0.18 -0.93
C VAL A 110 -8.98 1.57 -0.36
N ILE A 111 -9.79 1.94 0.64
CA ILE A 111 -9.88 3.34 1.12
C ILE A 111 -9.26 3.53 2.49
N GLU A 112 -9.53 2.65 3.45
CA GLU A 112 -9.06 2.80 4.84
C GLU A 112 -8.68 1.47 5.47
N ALA A 113 -7.85 1.49 6.51
CA ALA A 113 -7.40 0.26 7.17
C ALA A 113 -8.55 -0.47 7.88
N GLN A 114 -9.51 0.27 8.42
CA GLN A 114 -10.58 -0.28 9.25
C GLN A 114 -11.54 -1.18 8.47
N GLN A 115 -11.63 -1.03 7.14
CA GLN A 115 -12.50 -1.79 6.26
C GLN A 115 -12.12 -3.29 6.19
N PHE A 116 -10.89 -3.63 6.57
CA PHE A 116 -10.41 -5.00 6.51
C PHE A 116 -10.73 -5.75 7.82
N ASP A 117 -11.36 -6.90 7.70
CA ASP A 117 -11.42 -7.91 8.76
C ASP A 117 -10.32 -8.98 8.57
N ARG A 118 -10.26 -9.95 9.49
CA ARG A 118 -9.23 -10.99 9.45
C ARG A 118 -9.35 -11.88 8.22
N ASP A 119 -10.56 -12.20 7.79
CA ASP A 119 -10.77 -13.10 6.66
C ASP A 119 -10.29 -12.43 5.37
N ILE A 120 -10.59 -11.15 5.20
CA ILE A 120 -10.10 -10.34 4.08
C ILE A 120 -8.58 -10.20 4.12
N LEU A 121 -7.99 -9.95 5.30
CA LEU A 121 -6.53 -9.85 5.45
C LEU A 121 -5.84 -11.17 5.07
N ASN A 122 -6.32 -12.29 5.60
CA ASN A 122 -5.81 -13.62 5.29
C ASN A 122 -5.90 -13.91 3.79
N ALA A 123 -7.02 -13.51 3.19
CA ALA A 123 -7.24 -13.58 1.76
C ALA A 123 -6.15 -12.78 1.01
N ILE A 124 -6.01 -11.49 1.27
CA ILE A 124 -5.00 -10.65 0.61
C ILE A 124 -3.59 -11.25 0.75
N PHE A 125 -3.26 -11.80 1.92
CA PHE A 125 -1.94 -12.40 2.17
C PHE A 125 -1.72 -13.72 1.43
N GLU A 126 -2.74 -14.56 1.26
CA GLU A 126 -2.65 -15.77 0.45
C GLU A 126 -2.34 -15.44 -1.01
N VAL A 127 -3.02 -14.44 -1.58
CA VAL A 127 -2.69 -13.97 -2.94
C VAL A 127 -1.32 -13.31 -2.99
N ALA A 128 -0.93 -12.52 -1.99
CA ALA A 128 0.40 -11.91 -1.94
C ALA A 128 1.54 -12.96 -1.97
N ARG A 129 1.35 -14.11 -1.29
CA ARG A 129 2.29 -15.24 -1.34
C ARG A 129 2.40 -15.85 -2.74
N GLU A 130 1.33 -15.83 -3.53
CA GLU A 130 1.41 -16.24 -4.94
C GLU A 130 2.19 -15.22 -5.77
N MET A 131 1.98 -13.92 -5.53
CA MET A 131 2.66 -12.84 -6.24
C MET A 131 4.18 -12.85 -6.03
N GLU A 132 4.66 -13.40 -4.91
CA GLU A 132 6.09 -13.61 -4.67
C GLU A 132 6.77 -14.49 -5.71
N ARG A 133 6.03 -15.38 -6.36
CA ARG A 133 6.56 -16.26 -7.42
C ARG A 133 6.76 -15.50 -8.75
N ILE A 134 6.23 -14.30 -8.87
CA ILE A 134 6.30 -13.45 -10.07
C ILE A 134 7.51 -12.51 -9.94
N GLU A 135 8.70 -13.09 -9.98
CA GLU A 135 9.97 -12.35 -9.97
C GLU A 135 10.57 -12.14 -11.35
N LYS A 136 11.66 -11.36 -11.44
CA LYS A 136 12.32 -10.94 -12.68
C LYS A 136 12.73 -12.11 -13.60
N ASN A 137 12.94 -13.29 -13.03
CA ASN A 137 13.37 -14.49 -13.75
C ASN A 137 12.23 -15.51 -13.96
N SER A 138 10.99 -15.18 -13.59
CA SER A 138 9.83 -16.01 -13.95
C SER A 138 9.43 -15.72 -15.41
N PRO A 139 8.62 -16.58 -16.06
CA PRO A 139 8.16 -16.39 -17.44
C PRO A 139 7.38 -15.08 -17.75
N GLY A 140 7.33 -14.12 -16.83
CA GLY A 140 6.48 -12.95 -16.91
C GLY A 140 5.03 -13.33 -16.66
N SER A 141 4.36 -12.60 -15.77
CA SER A 141 2.91 -12.77 -15.60
C SER A 141 2.18 -11.95 -16.65
N GLN A 142 1.07 -12.48 -17.16
CA GLN A 142 0.14 -11.81 -18.07
C GLN A 142 -1.28 -11.77 -17.46
N ILE A 143 -1.38 -11.92 -16.13
CA ILE A 143 -2.65 -11.96 -15.38
C ILE A 143 -3.51 -10.73 -15.68
N LEU A 144 -2.90 -9.55 -15.77
CA LEU A 144 -3.58 -8.28 -16.02
C LEU A 144 -3.31 -7.75 -17.43
N LYS A 145 -3.01 -8.62 -18.40
CA LYS A 145 -2.83 -8.19 -19.79
C LYS A 145 -4.09 -7.53 -20.32
N GLY A 146 -3.96 -6.32 -20.85
CA GLY A 146 -5.07 -5.53 -21.40
C GLY A 146 -5.74 -4.60 -20.40
N TYR A 147 -5.39 -4.67 -19.11
CA TYR A 147 -5.87 -3.73 -18.10
C TYR A 147 -4.98 -2.49 -18.02
N LEU A 148 -5.59 -1.34 -17.75
CA LEU A 148 -4.96 -0.02 -17.59
C LEU A 148 -5.17 0.51 -16.18
N MET A 149 -4.08 0.84 -15.49
CA MET A 149 -4.12 1.50 -14.18
C MET A 149 -3.78 2.98 -14.32
N ALA A 150 -4.67 3.86 -13.86
CA ALA A 150 -4.37 5.28 -13.74
C ALA A 150 -3.70 5.57 -12.38
N THR A 151 -2.62 6.34 -12.39
CA THR A 151 -1.95 6.80 -11.16
C THR A 151 -2.08 8.31 -11.00
N LEU A 152 -2.89 8.76 -10.04
CA LEU A 152 -3.19 10.16 -9.77
C LEU A 152 -2.51 10.63 -8.46
N PHE A 153 -1.31 11.18 -8.57
CA PHE A 153 -0.52 11.63 -7.42
C PHE A 153 -0.51 13.17 -7.33
N TYR A 154 -1.31 13.72 -6.44
CA TYR A 154 -1.39 15.17 -6.12
C TYR A 154 -0.43 15.59 -5.01
N GLU A 155 0.19 14.63 -4.32
CA GLU A 155 1.29 14.82 -3.38
C GLU A 155 2.48 13.94 -3.80
N PRO A 156 3.72 14.46 -3.84
CA PRO A 156 4.89 13.68 -4.24
C PRO A 156 5.10 12.41 -3.39
N SER A 157 5.21 11.25 -4.04
CA SER A 157 5.65 10.00 -3.41
C SER A 157 6.22 9.00 -4.41
N THR A 158 7.54 9.08 -4.61
CA THR A 158 8.27 8.24 -5.57
C THR A 158 8.12 6.74 -5.26
N ARG A 159 8.29 6.34 -3.99
CA ARG A 159 8.31 4.91 -3.61
C ARG A 159 6.95 4.25 -3.73
N THR A 160 5.89 4.94 -3.29
CA THR A 160 4.52 4.42 -3.41
C THR A 160 4.14 4.30 -4.89
N ARG A 161 4.35 5.35 -5.68
CA ARG A 161 4.03 5.35 -7.12
C ARG A 161 4.79 4.26 -7.87
N LEU A 162 6.12 4.27 -7.82
CA LEU A 162 6.94 3.30 -8.56
C LEU A 162 6.63 1.85 -8.17
N SER A 163 6.24 1.61 -6.91
CA SER A 163 5.85 0.27 -6.51
C SER A 163 4.50 -0.18 -7.07
N PHE A 164 3.50 0.70 -7.19
CA PHE A 164 2.25 0.38 -7.89
C PHE A 164 2.47 0.21 -9.39
N GLU A 165 3.21 1.12 -10.02
CA GLU A 165 3.53 1.02 -11.45
C GLU A 165 4.30 -0.28 -11.75
N SER A 166 5.27 -0.64 -10.90
CA SER A 166 5.97 -1.92 -11.03
C SER A 166 5.06 -3.12 -10.77
N ALA A 167 4.11 -3.04 -9.84
CA ALA A 167 3.16 -4.12 -9.58
C ALA A 167 2.31 -4.39 -10.83
N MET A 168 1.73 -3.34 -11.40
CA MET A 168 0.89 -3.44 -12.60
C MET A 168 1.66 -4.01 -13.80
N LYS A 169 2.84 -3.46 -14.08
CA LYS A 169 3.70 -3.92 -15.18
C LYS A 169 4.15 -5.38 -15.02
N ARG A 170 4.45 -5.81 -13.79
CA ARG A 170 4.84 -7.21 -13.52
C ARG A 170 3.71 -8.22 -13.75
N LEU A 171 2.47 -7.77 -13.61
CA LEU A 171 1.28 -8.56 -13.91
C LEU A 171 0.88 -8.51 -15.39
N GLY A 172 1.62 -7.78 -16.23
CA GLY A 172 1.37 -7.65 -17.67
C GLY A 172 0.41 -6.51 -18.04
N GLY A 173 -0.01 -5.70 -17.06
CA GLY A 173 -0.86 -4.54 -17.27
C GLY A 173 -0.09 -3.27 -17.65
N GLU A 174 -0.83 -2.25 -18.04
CA GLU A 174 -0.29 -0.96 -18.47
C GLU A 174 -0.66 0.17 -17.47
N VAL A 175 0.06 1.29 -17.56
CA VAL A 175 -0.06 2.40 -16.62
C VAL A 175 -0.26 3.71 -17.37
N LEU A 176 -1.30 4.45 -17.00
CA LEU A 176 -1.51 5.84 -17.36
C LEU A 176 -1.05 6.72 -16.19
N THR A 177 0.05 7.45 -16.38
CA THR A 177 0.69 8.19 -15.28
C THR A 177 0.65 9.69 -15.51
N THR A 178 0.30 10.43 -14.47
CA THR A 178 0.49 11.88 -14.37
C THR A 178 1.22 12.16 -13.08
N GLU A 179 2.47 12.61 -13.20
CA GLU A 179 3.21 13.15 -12.06
C GLU A 179 2.68 14.56 -11.74
N ASN A 180 2.61 14.90 -10.45
CA ASN A 180 2.17 16.22 -9.99
C ASN A 180 0.85 16.66 -10.65
N ALA A 181 -0.20 15.85 -10.50
CA ALA A 181 -1.52 16.16 -11.06
C ALA A 181 -2.01 17.56 -10.67
N ARG A 182 -1.62 18.06 -9.48
CA ARG A 182 -1.90 19.43 -9.05
C ARG A 182 -1.32 20.51 -9.99
N GLU A 183 -0.14 20.29 -10.55
CA GLU A 183 0.59 21.28 -11.35
C GLU A 183 0.42 21.06 -12.86
N PHE A 184 0.31 19.80 -13.30
CA PHE A 184 0.32 19.45 -14.73
C PHE A 184 -1.01 18.92 -15.28
N SER A 185 -2.03 18.69 -14.44
CA SER A 185 -3.36 18.27 -14.92
C SER A 185 -4.33 19.45 -15.03
N SER A 186 -5.53 19.17 -15.54
CA SER A 186 -6.66 20.11 -15.53
C SER A 186 -7.03 20.61 -14.12
N ALA A 187 -6.59 19.94 -13.05
CA ALA A 187 -6.68 20.46 -11.68
C ALA A 187 -5.96 21.80 -11.52
N ALA A 188 -4.84 22.04 -12.23
CA ALA A 188 -4.16 23.34 -12.26
C ALA A 188 -5.03 24.45 -12.89
N LYS A 189 -6.05 24.06 -13.67
CA LYS A 189 -7.03 24.93 -14.30
C LYS A 189 -8.33 25.06 -13.49
N GLY A 190 -8.38 24.47 -12.29
CA GLY A 190 -9.53 24.54 -11.38
C GLY A 190 -10.59 23.45 -11.57
N GLU A 191 -10.29 22.37 -12.29
CA GLU A 191 -11.18 21.20 -12.38
C GLU A 191 -11.40 20.56 -11.00
N THR A 192 -12.64 20.12 -10.72
CA THR A 192 -12.96 19.43 -9.46
C THR A 192 -12.33 18.04 -9.46
N LEU A 193 -12.05 17.50 -8.25
CA LEU A 193 -11.56 16.12 -8.13
C LEU A 193 -12.54 15.15 -8.78
N GLU A 194 -13.83 15.34 -8.53
CA GLU A 194 -14.91 14.51 -9.04
C GLU A 194 -14.96 14.49 -10.58
N ASP A 195 -14.84 15.65 -11.24
CA ASP A 195 -14.79 15.74 -12.71
C ASP A 195 -13.53 15.06 -13.28
N THR A 196 -12.37 15.23 -12.63
CA THR A 196 -11.15 14.52 -13.02
C THR A 196 -11.36 13.00 -12.92
N ILE A 197 -11.96 12.52 -11.82
CA ILE A 197 -12.23 11.09 -11.62
C ILE A 197 -13.19 10.54 -12.69
N ARG A 198 -14.29 11.25 -12.99
CA ARG A 198 -15.23 10.90 -14.06
C ARG A 198 -14.56 10.83 -15.44
N THR A 199 -13.60 11.69 -15.69
CA THR A 199 -12.85 11.69 -16.95
C THR A 199 -11.89 10.51 -17.01
N VAL A 200 -11.13 10.27 -15.94
CA VAL A 200 -10.09 9.23 -15.88
C VAL A 200 -10.69 7.83 -15.87
N GLU A 201 -11.85 7.61 -15.24
CA GLU A 201 -12.52 6.30 -15.26
C GLU A 201 -12.93 5.85 -16.67
N GLY A 202 -13.13 6.78 -17.61
CA GLY A 202 -13.38 6.46 -19.01
C GLY A 202 -12.17 5.89 -19.76
N TYR A 203 -10.97 5.97 -19.17
CA TYR A 203 -9.71 5.55 -19.81
C TYR A 203 -9.02 4.37 -19.14
N ALA A 204 -9.35 4.09 -17.88
CA ALA A 204 -8.64 3.12 -17.04
C ALA A 204 -9.62 2.15 -16.39
N ASP A 205 -9.11 1.00 -15.96
CA ASP A 205 -9.90 -0.04 -15.27
C ASP A 205 -9.77 0.07 -13.75
N ILE A 206 -8.77 0.82 -13.26
CA ILE A 206 -8.53 1.04 -11.83
C ILE A 206 -7.76 2.34 -11.61
N ILE A 207 -8.08 3.04 -10.51
CA ILE A 207 -7.41 4.28 -10.12
C ILE A 207 -6.62 4.06 -8.83
N VAL A 208 -5.32 4.38 -8.86
CA VAL A 208 -4.49 4.53 -7.66
C VAL A 208 -4.28 6.01 -7.42
N MET A 209 -4.72 6.53 -6.28
CA MET A 209 -4.63 7.95 -6.01
C MET A 209 -3.94 8.28 -4.70
N ARG A 210 -3.19 9.39 -4.72
CA ARG A 210 -2.61 9.99 -3.53
C ARG A 210 -2.97 11.47 -3.51
N HIS A 211 -3.50 11.95 -2.39
CA HIS A 211 -4.00 13.32 -2.27
C HIS A 211 -3.53 13.99 -0.97
N PHE A 212 -3.41 15.32 -0.98
CA PHE A 212 -2.99 16.09 0.20
C PHE A 212 -4.15 16.36 1.18
N GLU A 213 -5.39 16.30 0.71
CA GLU A 213 -6.60 16.41 1.53
C GLU A 213 -7.01 15.05 2.10
N SER A 214 -7.38 15.03 3.38
CA SER A 214 -8.02 13.87 4.01
C SER A 214 -9.40 13.63 3.40
N GLY A 215 -9.77 12.37 3.19
CA GLY A 215 -11.07 11.97 2.65
C GLY A 215 -11.19 12.07 1.13
N ALA A 216 -10.19 12.63 0.43
CA ALA A 216 -10.21 12.73 -1.03
C ALA A 216 -10.33 11.36 -1.72
N ALA A 217 -9.67 10.32 -1.20
CA ALA A 217 -9.78 8.97 -1.74
C ALA A 217 -11.22 8.42 -1.64
N ARG A 218 -11.92 8.72 -0.54
CA ARG A 218 -13.32 8.34 -0.36
C ARG A 218 -14.24 9.09 -1.33
N ARG A 219 -14.01 10.40 -1.53
CA ARG A 219 -14.77 11.20 -2.51
C ARG A 219 -14.61 10.64 -3.92
N ALA A 220 -13.37 10.31 -4.30
CA ALA A 220 -13.09 9.68 -5.58
C ALA A 220 -13.79 8.32 -5.74
N ALA A 221 -13.70 7.44 -4.74
CA ALA A 221 -14.37 6.14 -4.75
C ALA A 221 -15.90 6.27 -4.86
N SER A 222 -16.50 7.25 -4.18
CA SER A 222 -17.94 7.53 -4.29
C SER A 222 -18.36 8.12 -5.65
N THR A 223 -17.40 8.59 -6.44
CA THR A 223 -17.63 9.18 -7.76
C THR A 223 -17.37 8.17 -8.87
N ALA A 224 -16.32 7.35 -8.74
CA ALA A 224 -15.92 6.36 -9.71
C ALA A 224 -16.89 5.17 -9.75
N SER A 225 -16.94 4.53 -10.92
CA SER A 225 -17.63 3.27 -11.21
C SER A 225 -16.65 2.11 -11.33
N ILE A 226 -15.35 2.41 -11.23
CA ILE A 226 -14.22 1.47 -11.23
C ILE A 226 -13.50 1.53 -9.88
N PRO A 227 -12.75 0.47 -9.50
CA PRO A 227 -12.03 0.43 -8.23
C PRO A 227 -11.07 1.61 -8.01
N VAL A 228 -11.04 2.11 -6.77
CA VAL A 228 -10.12 3.15 -6.31
C VAL A 228 -9.26 2.64 -5.14
N ILE A 229 -7.94 2.83 -5.26
CA ILE A 229 -6.97 2.54 -4.21
C ILE A 229 -6.42 3.85 -3.64
N ASN A 230 -6.59 4.02 -2.33
CA ASN A 230 -5.95 5.06 -1.54
C ASN A 230 -4.47 4.74 -1.30
N ALA A 231 -3.60 5.46 -2.00
CA ALA A 231 -2.14 5.47 -1.84
C ALA A 231 -1.65 6.55 -0.84
N GLY A 232 -2.57 7.15 -0.08
CA GLY A 232 -2.36 8.10 0.99
C GLY A 232 -3.20 9.38 0.81
N ASP A 233 -3.94 9.78 1.84
CA ASP A 233 -4.77 10.99 1.82
C ASP A 233 -4.53 11.89 3.04
N GLY A 234 -3.88 13.04 2.84
CA GLY A 234 -3.58 14.01 3.90
C GLY A 234 -3.00 13.40 5.19
N PRO A 235 -3.36 13.87 6.39
CA PRO A 235 -2.98 13.22 7.64
C PRO A 235 -3.81 11.95 7.96
N GLY A 236 -4.67 11.51 7.04
CA GLY A 236 -5.65 10.45 7.21
C GLY A 236 -5.07 9.05 7.12
N GLN A 237 -5.37 8.33 6.04
CA GLN A 237 -5.15 6.89 5.91
C GLN A 237 -4.05 6.55 4.90
N HIS A 238 -3.42 5.39 5.09
CA HIS A 238 -2.59 4.76 4.07
C HIS A 238 -2.77 3.22 4.13
N PRO A 239 -3.92 2.70 3.65
CA PRO A 239 -4.29 1.30 3.86
C PRO A 239 -3.27 0.32 3.29
N THR A 240 -2.74 0.57 2.09
CA THR A 240 -1.77 -0.33 1.45
C THR A 240 -0.41 -0.38 2.14
N GLN A 241 -0.04 0.68 2.87
CA GLN A 241 1.14 0.65 3.74
C GLN A 241 0.86 -0.17 5.00
N ALA A 242 -0.30 -0.01 5.63
CA ALA A 242 -0.65 -0.86 6.78
C ALA A 242 -0.73 -2.35 6.41
N LEU A 243 -1.29 -2.67 5.24
CA LEU A 243 -1.36 -4.05 4.74
C LEU A 243 0.03 -4.66 4.55
N LEU A 244 0.95 -3.94 3.90
CA LEU A 244 2.31 -4.46 3.71
C LEU A 244 3.10 -4.53 5.01
N ASP A 245 2.79 -3.66 5.98
CA ASP A 245 3.40 -3.69 7.30
C ASP A 245 2.96 -4.96 8.05
N VAL A 246 1.65 -5.21 8.16
CA VAL A 246 1.13 -6.43 8.82
C VAL A 246 1.60 -7.69 8.09
N TYR A 247 1.59 -7.69 6.75
CA TYR A 247 2.14 -8.81 5.98
C TYR A 247 3.61 -9.06 6.30
N THR A 248 4.41 -8.00 6.41
CA THR A 248 5.83 -8.14 6.77
C THR A 248 5.99 -8.69 8.18
N ILE A 249 5.18 -8.26 9.15
CA ILE A 249 5.20 -8.82 10.49
C ILE A 249 4.90 -10.33 10.45
N GLU A 250 3.85 -10.76 9.73
CA GLU A 250 3.54 -12.18 9.56
C GLU A 250 4.72 -12.96 8.97
N ARG A 251 5.38 -12.38 7.96
CA ARG A 251 6.49 -13.04 7.25
C ARG A 251 7.78 -13.13 8.05
N GLU A 252 8.06 -12.16 8.90
CA GLU A 252 9.28 -12.10 9.70
C GLU A 252 9.11 -12.83 11.05
N ILE A 253 7.95 -12.69 11.69
CA ILE A 253 7.67 -13.23 13.03
C ILE A 253 6.94 -14.59 12.97
N GLY A 254 6.25 -14.88 11.87
CA GLY A 254 5.48 -16.12 11.68
C GLY A 254 4.10 -16.13 12.33
N LYS A 255 3.72 -15.05 13.03
CA LYS A 255 2.43 -14.90 13.70
C LYS A 255 2.03 -13.43 13.82
N LEU A 256 0.73 -13.21 14.08
CA LEU A 256 0.14 -11.88 14.31
C LEU A 256 -0.64 -11.77 15.63
N ASP A 257 -1.15 -12.89 16.16
CA ASP A 257 -1.72 -12.94 17.50
C ASP A 257 -0.60 -13.04 18.56
N GLY A 258 -0.79 -12.42 19.72
CA GLY A 258 0.14 -12.53 20.85
C GLY A 258 1.51 -11.90 20.59
N ILE A 259 1.56 -10.82 19.81
CA ILE A 259 2.79 -10.07 19.53
C ILE A 259 2.84 -8.75 20.30
N THR A 260 4.05 -8.31 20.62
CA THR A 260 4.32 -7.01 21.23
C THR A 260 5.00 -6.09 20.22
N VAL A 261 4.40 -4.93 19.96
CA VAL A 261 4.85 -3.98 18.94
C VAL A 261 5.17 -2.62 19.56
N GLY A 262 6.38 -2.12 19.34
CA GLY A 262 6.79 -0.76 19.66
C GLY A 262 6.63 0.16 18.46
N LEU A 263 5.77 1.16 18.55
CA LEU A 263 5.62 2.22 17.56
C LEU A 263 6.41 3.45 18.05
N VAL A 264 7.45 3.83 17.30
CA VAL A 264 8.47 4.78 17.77
C VAL A 264 8.59 5.97 16.83
N GLY A 265 8.65 7.19 17.34
CA GLY A 265 8.93 8.41 16.56
C GLY A 265 7.77 9.41 16.53
N ASP A 266 7.44 9.95 15.35
CA ASP A 266 6.31 10.85 15.14
C ASP A 266 5.00 10.06 15.03
N LEU A 267 4.27 10.00 16.15
CA LEU A 267 3.01 9.27 16.26
C LEU A 267 1.79 10.18 16.05
N ALA A 268 1.94 11.50 16.26
CA ALA A 268 0.88 12.48 16.04
C ALA A 268 0.53 12.68 14.56
N ASN A 269 1.54 12.63 13.69
CA ASN A 269 1.41 12.92 12.25
C ASN A 269 1.67 11.69 11.36
N GLY A 270 2.17 10.60 11.94
CA GLY A 270 2.47 9.37 11.21
C GLY A 270 1.22 8.62 10.73
N ARG A 271 0.70 8.96 9.54
CA ARG A 271 -0.47 8.26 8.96
C ARG A 271 -0.31 6.73 8.87
N THR A 272 0.93 6.26 8.69
CA THR A 272 1.27 4.83 8.57
C THR A 272 1.12 4.11 9.91
N VAL A 273 1.65 4.66 11.01
CA VAL A 273 1.52 4.05 12.34
C VAL A 273 0.07 4.01 12.81
N ARG A 274 -0.73 5.03 12.46
CA ARG A 274 -2.16 5.05 12.76
C ARG A 274 -2.90 3.95 12.01
N SER A 275 -2.65 3.83 10.71
CA SER A 275 -3.25 2.78 9.87
C SER A 275 -2.82 1.38 10.34
N LEU A 276 -1.57 1.22 10.75
CA LEU A 276 -1.04 -0.02 11.32
C LEU A 276 -1.72 -0.39 12.64
N ALA A 277 -1.91 0.58 13.55
CA ALA A 277 -2.60 0.34 14.83
C ALA A 277 -4.03 -0.18 14.61
N TYR A 278 -4.76 0.33 13.61
CA TYR A 278 -6.09 -0.16 13.26
C TYR A 278 -6.09 -1.63 12.80
N LEU A 279 -5.08 -2.05 12.04
CA LEU A 279 -4.98 -3.45 11.59
C LEU A 279 -4.47 -4.38 12.69
N LEU A 280 -3.52 -3.94 13.51
CA LEU A 280 -3.04 -4.71 14.65
C LEU A 280 -4.16 -4.99 15.65
N ALA A 281 -5.11 -4.06 15.81
CA ALA A 281 -6.30 -4.24 16.65
C ALA A 281 -7.29 -5.32 16.16
N LYS A 282 -7.05 -5.93 14.98
CA LYS A 282 -7.83 -7.07 14.48
C LYS A 282 -7.34 -8.41 15.04
N TYR A 283 -6.17 -8.42 15.68
CA TYR A 283 -5.52 -9.62 16.20
C TYR A 283 -5.64 -9.68 17.73
N GLN A 284 -5.62 -10.89 18.27
CA GLN A 284 -5.79 -11.18 19.69
C GLN A 284 -4.46 -11.03 20.43
N ASP A 285 -4.55 -10.64 21.70
CA ASP A 285 -3.41 -10.57 22.62
C ASP A 285 -2.22 -9.72 22.11
N VAL A 286 -2.50 -8.75 21.23
CA VAL A 286 -1.50 -7.77 20.80
C VAL A 286 -1.29 -6.74 21.89
N LYS A 287 -0.02 -6.43 22.18
CA LYS A 287 0.38 -5.31 23.04
C LYS A 287 1.10 -4.25 22.24
N ILE A 288 0.68 -2.98 22.36
CA ILE A 288 1.28 -1.85 21.65
C ILE A 288 1.99 -0.90 22.63
N TYR A 289 3.25 -0.61 22.36
CA TYR A 289 4.02 0.42 23.02
C TYR A 289 4.11 1.67 22.16
N PHE A 290 3.78 2.83 22.71
CA PHE A 290 3.99 4.11 22.06
C PHE A 290 5.22 4.81 22.64
N VAL A 291 6.23 5.06 21.81
CA VAL A 291 7.46 5.76 22.20
C VAL A 291 7.63 6.99 21.33
N ALA A 292 7.32 8.17 21.87
CA ALA A 292 7.31 9.41 21.11
C ALA A 292 7.83 10.60 21.91
N PRO A 293 8.42 11.61 21.25
CA PRO A 293 8.66 12.90 21.87
C PRO A 293 7.31 13.54 22.25
N ASP A 294 7.28 14.35 23.31
CA ASP A 294 6.02 14.90 23.85
C ASP A 294 5.23 15.69 22.81
N VAL A 295 5.93 16.39 21.92
CA VAL A 295 5.35 17.21 20.84
C VAL A 295 4.66 16.41 19.73
N VAL A 296 4.88 15.10 19.65
CA VAL A 296 4.33 14.22 18.59
C VAL A 296 3.78 12.90 19.13
N LYS A 297 3.22 12.91 20.34
CA LYS A 297 2.55 11.75 20.95
C LYS A 297 1.36 11.25 20.14
N MET A 298 1.03 9.97 20.34
CA MET A 298 -0.16 9.39 19.75
C MET A 298 -1.40 10.10 20.29
N LYS A 299 -2.30 10.49 19.37
CA LYS A 299 -3.54 11.19 19.71
C LYS A 299 -4.54 10.24 20.39
N ASP A 300 -5.41 10.82 21.21
CA ASP A 300 -6.38 10.08 22.01
C ASP A 300 -7.33 9.24 21.17
N ASP A 301 -7.66 9.66 19.95
CA ASP A 301 -8.58 8.93 19.10
C ASP A 301 -8.09 7.51 18.73
N ILE A 302 -6.77 7.29 18.61
CA ILE A 302 -6.21 5.92 18.45
C ILE A 302 -6.21 5.17 19.79
N LYS A 303 -5.85 5.84 20.88
CA LYS A 303 -5.79 5.21 22.21
C LYS A 303 -7.17 4.75 22.68
N ASP A 304 -8.18 5.59 22.47
CA ASP A 304 -9.59 5.28 22.73
C ASP A 304 -10.09 4.15 21.84
N TYR A 305 -9.71 4.16 20.55
CA TYR A 305 -10.04 3.06 19.65
C TYR A 305 -9.44 1.73 20.14
N LEU A 306 -8.14 1.69 20.44
CA LEU A 306 -7.48 0.48 20.95
C LEU A 306 -8.11 -0.02 22.24
N THR A 307 -8.42 0.90 23.17
CA THR A 307 -9.13 0.59 24.42
C THR A 307 -10.51 -0.01 24.15
N SER A 308 -11.28 0.56 23.22
CA SER A 308 -12.61 0.04 22.82
C SER A 308 -12.55 -1.35 22.18
N LYS A 309 -11.39 -1.74 21.65
CA LYS A 309 -11.12 -3.06 21.08
C LYS A 309 -10.46 -4.03 22.07
N GLY A 310 -10.20 -3.60 23.31
CA GLY A 310 -9.53 -4.42 24.31
C GLY A 310 -8.05 -4.69 24.02
N VAL A 311 -7.41 -3.89 23.18
CA VAL A 311 -5.98 -4.01 22.87
C VAL A 311 -5.18 -3.36 24.00
N ALA A 312 -4.22 -4.08 24.56
CA ALA A 312 -3.34 -3.53 25.58
C ALA A 312 -2.37 -2.52 24.96
N TRP A 313 -2.27 -1.32 25.55
CA TRP A 313 -1.30 -0.32 25.12
C TRP A 313 -0.69 0.45 26.28
N GLU A 314 0.56 0.90 26.13
CA GLU A 314 1.23 1.79 27.09
C GLU A 314 2.11 2.82 26.38
N GLU A 315 2.22 4.01 26.96
CA GLU A 315 3.19 5.03 26.54
C GLU A 315 4.48 4.85 27.35
N SER A 316 5.63 4.97 26.69
CA SER A 316 6.94 4.94 27.34
C SER A 316 7.87 5.97 26.73
N SER A 317 8.80 6.48 27.54
CA SER A 317 9.90 7.35 27.10
C SER A 317 11.23 6.60 26.99
N ASP A 318 11.26 5.30 27.26
CA ASP A 318 12.49 4.49 27.22
C ASP A 318 12.46 3.51 26.04
N LEU A 319 13.14 3.87 24.95
CA LEU A 319 13.26 3.03 23.77
C LEU A 319 13.99 1.71 24.06
N MET A 320 14.99 1.72 24.93
CA MET A 320 15.80 0.53 25.23
C MET A 320 14.97 -0.51 25.99
N GLU A 321 14.20 -0.05 26.98
CA GLU A 321 13.27 -0.89 27.72
C GLU A 321 12.23 -1.51 26.78
N VAL A 322 11.60 -0.70 25.92
CA VAL A 322 10.58 -1.17 24.98
C VAL A 322 11.18 -2.15 23.96
N ALA A 323 12.32 -1.83 23.36
CA ALA A 323 13.00 -2.71 22.40
C ALA A 323 13.35 -4.07 23.03
N SER A 324 13.66 -4.11 24.33
CA SER A 324 13.93 -5.36 25.05
C SER A 324 12.69 -6.25 25.25
N LYS A 325 11.48 -5.77 25.00
CA LYS A 325 10.22 -6.51 25.19
C LYS A 325 9.49 -6.82 23.88
N CYS A 326 9.76 -6.05 22.83
CA CYS A 326 9.00 -6.11 21.59
C CYS A 326 9.46 -7.23 20.65
N ASP A 327 8.49 -7.81 19.93
CA ASP A 327 8.71 -8.64 18.74
C ASP A 327 8.94 -7.77 17.50
N VAL A 328 8.38 -6.57 17.47
CA VAL A 328 8.52 -5.62 16.35
C VAL A 328 8.78 -4.22 16.91
N VAL A 329 9.81 -3.55 16.42
CA VAL A 329 9.99 -2.11 16.61
C VAL A 329 9.77 -1.42 15.26
N TYR A 330 8.68 -0.69 15.15
CA TYR A 330 8.32 0.08 13.97
C TYR A 330 8.69 1.55 14.19
N GLN A 331 9.80 1.95 13.60
CA GLN A 331 10.34 3.30 13.71
C GLN A 331 9.71 4.22 12.64
N THR A 332 9.48 5.48 12.98
CA THR A 332 9.12 6.55 12.05
C THR A 332 10.07 7.72 12.14
N ARG A 333 10.17 8.45 11.03
CA ARG A 333 10.88 9.74 10.97
C ARG A 333 10.08 10.85 11.67
N ILE A 334 10.79 11.82 12.23
CA ILE A 334 10.20 13.11 12.59
C ILE A 334 10.03 13.96 11.32
N GLN A 335 8.80 14.33 10.99
CA GLN A 335 8.49 15.06 9.75
C GLN A 335 8.72 16.56 9.92
N ARG A 336 9.90 17.07 9.53
CA ARG A 336 10.23 18.51 9.60
C ARG A 336 9.14 19.40 9.01
N GLU A 337 8.55 18.96 7.90
CA GLU A 337 7.48 19.66 7.19
C GLU A 337 6.19 19.88 8.02
N ARG A 338 6.01 19.18 9.14
CA ARG A 338 4.84 19.29 10.03
C ARG A 338 5.01 20.30 11.16
N PHE A 339 6.23 20.78 11.37
CA PHE A 339 6.54 21.74 12.43
C PHE A 339 6.40 23.20 11.99
N SER A 340 6.33 23.46 10.67
CA SER A 340 6.24 24.81 10.11
C SER A 340 7.33 25.74 10.67
N GLU A 341 6.95 26.85 11.32
CA GLU A 341 7.90 27.80 11.92
C GLU A 341 8.47 27.33 13.28
N ARG A 342 7.93 26.26 13.88
CA ARG A 342 8.34 25.71 15.19
C ARG A 342 9.53 24.77 15.05
N VAL A 343 10.62 25.29 14.50
CA VAL A 343 11.85 24.53 14.21
C VAL A 343 12.53 24.04 15.49
N ASP A 344 12.40 24.80 16.58
CA ASP A 344 12.86 24.44 17.92
C ASP A 344 12.29 23.09 18.40
N LEU A 345 10.96 22.91 18.28
CA LEU A 345 10.30 21.66 18.66
C LEU A 345 10.69 20.49 17.75
N TYR A 346 10.99 20.77 16.48
CA TYR A 346 11.51 19.76 15.57
C TYR A 346 12.89 19.27 16.00
N GLU A 347 13.82 20.18 16.31
CA GLU A 347 15.17 19.81 16.72
C GLU A 347 15.19 19.11 18.10
N GLU A 348 14.24 19.42 19.00
CA GLU A 348 14.08 18.68 20.26
C GLU A 348 13.55 17.25 20.04
N ALA A 349 12.63 17.06 19.09
CA ALA A 349 12.06 15.76 18.79
C ALA A 349 12.99 14.88 17.96
N ARG A 350 13.71 15.49 17.02
CA ARG A 350 14.65 14.83 16.12
C ARG A 350 15.83 14.27 16.91
N GLY A 351 16.19 13.02 16.65
CA GLY A 351 17.32 12.37 17.31
C GLY A 351 17.06 11.95 18.77
N LYS A 352 15.87 12.20 19.33
CA LYS A 352 15.52 11.71 20.68
C LYS A 352 15.43 10.19 20.75
N TYR A 353 14.90 9.56 19.70
CA TYR A 353 14.78 8.11 19.59
C TYR A 353 15.47 7.65 18.31
N ILE A 354 16.64 7.04 18.47
CA ILE A 354 17.48 6.53 17.40
C ILE A 354 17.64 5.03 17.60
N VAL A 355 17.38 4.25 16.56
CA VAL A 355 17.73 2.83 16.53
C VAL A 355 19.16 2.70 16.05
N ASP A 356 20.05 2.34 16.98
CA ASP A 356 21.48 2.12 16.73
C ASP A 356 21.94 0.73 17.20
N ALA A 357 23.24 0.43 17.09
CA ALA A 357 23.80 -0.83 17.57
C ALA A 357 23.54 -1.11 19.06
N SER A 358 23.28 -0.10 19.90
CA SER A 358 22.94 -0.30 21.31
C SER A 358 21.51 -0.84 21.46
N VAL A 359 20.56 -0.26 20.73
CA VAL A 359 19.18 -0.77 20.65
C VAL A 359 19.18 -2.20 20.11
N MET A 360 19.98 -2.48 19.08
CA MET A 360 20.08 -3.83 18.52
C MET A 360 20.63 -4.86 19.52
N LYS A 361 21.45 -4.47 20.51
CA LYS A 361 21.96 -5.38 21.54
C LYS A 361 20.88 -5.83 22.53
N VAL A 362 19.92 -4.96 22.83
CA VAL A 362 18.82 -5.27 23.77
C VAL A 362 17.58 -5.82 23.07
N LEU A 363 17.43 -5.55 21.77
CA LEU A 363 16.35 -6.09 20.95
C LEU A 363 16.33 -7.62 21.04
N GLN A 364 15.12 -8.19 21.16
CA GLN A 364 14.92 -9.63 21.17
C GLN A 364 15.55 -10.31 19.95
N LYS A 365 16.02 -11.56 20.13
CA LYS A 365 16.76 -12.28 19.07
C LYS A 365 15.90 -12.58 17.85
N HIS A 366 14.60 -12.81 18.04
CA HIS A 366 13.63 -13.09 16.98
C HIS A 366 12.91 -11.84 16.47
N ALA A 367 13.11 -10.68 17.11
CA ALA A 367 12.39 -9.47 16.77
C ALA A 367 12.94 -8.81 15.50
N VAL A 368 12.15 -7.91 14.93
CA VAL A 368 12.54 -7.13 13.74
C VAL A 368 12.38 -5.63 13.92
N ILE A 369 13.24 -4.88 13.24
CA ILE A 369 13.11 -3.43 13.06
C ILE A 369 12.45 -3.17 11.70
N MET A 370 11.35 -2.42 11.72
CA MET A 370 10.59 -2.00 10.54
C MET A 370 10.58 -0.48 10.43
N HIS A 371 10.45 0.03 9.21
CA HIS A 371 10.41 1.45 8.93
C HIS A 371 9.72 1.72 7.58
N PRO A 372 8.73 2.63 7.48
CA PRO A 372 7.99 2.89 6.23
C PRO A 372 8.85 3.58 5.15
N LEU A 373 10.03 4.07 5.54
CA LEU A 373 10.98 4.83 4.74
C LEU A 373 10.41 6.18 4.23
N PRO A 374 11.26 7.15 3.81
CA PRO A 374 12.71 7.08 3.83
C PRO A 374 13.18 7.31 5.26
N ARG A 375 14.28 6.67 5.65
CA ARG A 375 14.93 7.01 6.91
C ARG A 375 15.86 8.20 6.73
N LEU A 376 16.04 8.99 7.78
CA LEU A 376 17.09 9.99 7.89
C LEU A 376 18.12 9.51 8.92
N ASP A 377 18.06 10.03 10.13
CA ASP A 377 18.97 9.80 11.24
C ASP A 377 18.35 8.96 12.37
N GLU A 378 17.07 8.62 12.28
CA GLU A 378 16.35 7.81 13.26
C GLU A 378 16.72 6.32 13.26
N ILE A 379 17.46 5.84 12.24
CA ILE A 379 18.09 4.51 12.20
C ILE A 379 19.48 4.67 11.63
N THR A 380 20.51 4.25 12.37
CA THR A 380 21.90 4.37 11.91
C THR A 380 22.25 3.29 10.87
N VAL A 381 23.23 3.58 10.00
CA VAL A 381 23.56 2.72 8.85
C VAL A 381 24.17 1.38 9.26
N ASP A 382 24.87 1.33 10.40
CA ASP A 382 25.45 0.11 10.96
C ASP A 382 24.41 -0.94 11.37
N VAL A 383 23.13 -0.56 11.50
CA VAL A 383 22.01 -1.48 11.70
C VAL A 383 21.70 -2.31 10.44
N ASP A 384 22.05 -1.84 9.23
CA ASP A 384 21.70 -2.50 7.97
C ASP A 384 22.21 -3.94 7.83
N GLY A 385 23.36 -4.21 8.46
CA GLY A 385 23.97 -5.54 8.42
C GLY A 385 23.29 -6.55 9.34
N ASP A 386 22.42 -6.11 10.26
CA ASP A 386 21.72 -7.00 11.19
C ASP A 386 20.56 -7.72 10.46
N PRO A 387 20.44 -9.06 10.54
CA PRO A 387 19.35 -9.78 9.89
C PRO A 387 17.95 -9.32 10.34
N ARG A 388 17.84 -8.75 11.54
CA ARG A 388 16.58 -8.22 12.09
C ARG A 388 16.16 -6.89 11.48
N ALA A 389 17.02 -6.23 10.72
CA ALA A 389 16.68 -5.03 9.96
C ALA A 389 15.81 -5.39 8.74
N ALA A 390 14.50 -5.22 8.87
CA ALA A 390 13.53 -5.69 7.89
C ALA A 390 13.02 -4.61 6.91
N TYR A 391 13.33 -3.33 7.11
CA TYR A 391 12.73 -2.21 6.34
C TYR A 391 12.92 -2.27 4.82
N PHE A 392 13.99 -2.86 4.30
CA PHE A 392 14.12 -3.09 2.86
C PHE A 392 13.31 -4.30 2.36
N ARG A 393 13.23 -5.36 3.17
CA ARG A 393 12.35 -6.52 2.88
C ARG A 393 10.88 -6.09 2.94
N GLN A 394 10.51 -5.26 3.91
CA GLN A 394 9.23 -4.58 4.02
C GLN A 394 8.87 -3.81 2.75
N ALA A 395 9.79 -3.00 2.22
CA ALA A 395 9.56 -2.28 0.96
C ALA A 395 9.32 -3.24 -0.21
N LYS A 396 10.05 -4.36 -0.28
CA LYS A 396 9.83 -5.42 -1.28
C LYS A 396 8.46 -6.08 -1.12
N ASN A 397 8.06 -6.38 0.12
CA ASN A 397 6.74 -6.93 0.44
C ASN A 397 5.59 -6.01 -0.01
N GLY A 398 5.82 -4.70 0.00
CA GLY A 398 4.91 -3.72 -0.57
C GLY A 398 4.56 -3.97 -2.04
N LEU A 399 5.50 -4.47 -2.84
CA LEU A 399 5.25 -4.83 -4.23
C LEU A 399 4.24 -5.99 -4.32
N TYR A 400 4.43 -7.05 -3.54
CA TYR A 400 3.59 -8.25 -3.60
C TYR A 400 2.16 -7.97 -3.12
N ILE A 401 2.02 -7.18 -2.05
CA ILE A 401 0.70 -6.75 -1.57
C ILE A 401 -0.02 -5.91 -2.62
N ARG A 402 0.69 -4.98 -3.28
CA ARG A 402 0.09 -4.17 -4.35
C ARG A 402 -0.29 -5.02 -5.56
N MET A 403 0.52 -6.00 -5.94
CA MET A 403 0.16 -6.97 -6.99
C MET A 403 -1.09 -7.77 -6.61
N ALA A 404 -1.19 -8.22 -5.36
CA ALA A 404 -2.35 -8.96 -4.87
C ALA A 404 -3.62 -8.11 -4.90
N LEU A 405 -3.56 -6.86 -4.44
CA LEU A 405 -4.69 -5.94 -4.49
C LEU A 405 -5.15 -5.68 -5.93
N LEU A 406 -4.22 -5.43 -6.86
CA LEU A 406 -4.57 -5.21 -8.27
C LEU A 406 -5.26 -6.45 -8.87
N LYS A 407 -4.73 -7.66 -8.62
CA LYS A 407 -5.38 -8.91 -9.06
C LYS A 407 -6.80 -9.03 -8.47
N LEU A 408 -6.93 -8.86 -7.15
CA LEU A 408 -8.19 -9.05 -6.44
C LEU A 408 -9.28 -8.06 -6.89
N LEU A 409 -8.92 -6.80 -7.09
CA LEU A 409 -9.86 -5.75 -7.50
C LEU A 409 -10.32 -5.89 -8.96
N LEU A 410 -9.44 -6.36 -9.85
CA LEU A 410 -9.74 -6.44 -11.29
C LEU A 410 -10.30 -7.80 -11.73
N LEU A 411 -9.91 -8.88 -11.05
CA LEU A 411 -10.26 -10.26 -11.45
C LEU A 411 -11.00 -11.04 -10.36
N GLY A 412 -11.01 -10.55 -9.11
CA GLY A 412 -11.50 -11.32 -7.97
C GLY A 412 -10.48 -12.30 -7.40
N TRP A 413 -10.98 -13.13 -6.48
CA TRP A 413 -10.22 -14.12 -5.72
C TRP A 413 -9.61 -15.23 -6.59
#